data_AF-A0A1C3NS93-F1
#
_entry.id   AF-A0A1C3NS93-F1
#
_cell.length_a   1.000
_cell.length_b   1.000
_cell.length_c   1.000
_cell.angle_alpha   90.00
_cell.angle_beta   90.00
_cell.angle_gamma   90.00
#
_symmetry.space_group_name_H-M   'P 1'
#
loop_
_entity.id
_entity.type
_entity.pdbx_description
1 polymer ?
#
loop_
_entity_poly.entity_id
_entity_poly.type
_entity_poly.pdbx_seq_one_letter_code
_entity_poly.pdbx_strand_id
1 'polypeptide(L)'
;MTDAYTSERASFRERLARMSGGTTYRAPMEGHGTKSDTMPDVHTMAAALAYAREGESDIGPDIALAIVCQTDYRRQRIVTELAAALLAATGKVGERCAQVLPIICGRAYVAVVLGVQATPDPAWTIAERDWQLLAGLAEATLMQAAEAAIRRAAGSYHGRDLRRTVRKRVDRLASQSANRHIPYNAK
;
A
#
# COMPACT_ATOMS: atom_id res chain seq x y z
N MET A 1 -32.65 -2.71 -4.51
CA MET A 1 -31.85 -1.47 -4.43
C MET A 1 -30.45 -1.91 -4.04
N THR A 2 -29.53 -1.92 -4.99
CA THR A 2 -28.25 -2.63 -4.91
C THR A 2 -27.25 -1.77 -4.13
N ASP A 3 -26.87 -2.22 -2.92
CA ASP A 3 -25.80 -1.60 -2.14
C ASP A 3 -24.44 -1.85 -2.80
N ALA A 4 -24.13 -1.04 -3.80
CA ALA A 4 -22.78 -0.81 -4.25
C ALA A 4 -22.09 0.05 -3.18
N TYR A 5 -21.66 -0.58 -2.08
CA TYR A 5 -20.75 0.04 -1.12
C TYR A 5 -19.38 0.14 -1.80
N THR A 6 -19.25 1.21 -2.58
CA THR A 6 -18.20 1.50 -3.55
C THR A 6 -16.83 1.50 -2.88
N SER A 7 -16.09 0.40 -3.04
CA SER A 7 -14.68 0.29 -2.66
C SER A 7 -13.79 1.38 -3.30
N GLU A 8 -14.26 2.04 -4.37
CA GLU A 8 -13.59 3.16 -5.02
C GLU A 8 -13.68 4.48 -4.23
N ARG A 9 -14.67 4.64 -3.33
CA ARG A 9 -14.84 5.85 -2.49
C ARG A 9 -14.17 5.77 -1.13
N ALA A 10 -13.65 4.61 -0.75
CA ALA A 10 -12.92 4.45 0.51
C ALA A 10 -11.64 5.30 0.49
N SER A 11 -11.43 6.09 1.53
CA SER A 11 -10.22 6.89 1.70
C SER A 11 -8.99 5.97 1.77
N PHE A 12 -7.79 6.52 1.50
CA PHE A 12 -6.52 5.76 1.54
C PHE A 12 -6.39 4.92 2.82
N ARG A 13 -6.72 5.51 3.98
CA ARG A 13 -6.67 4.84 5.29
C ARG A 13 -7.73 3.75 5.44
N GLU A 14 -8.93 3.93 4.89
CA GLU A 14 -9.99 2.91 4.92
C GLU A 14 -9.66 1.69 4.04
N ARG A 15 -9.04 1.92 2.88
CA ARG A 15 -8.55 0.82 2.02
C ARG A 15 -7.46 0.01 2.69
N LEU A 16 -6.57 0.68 3.42
CA LEU A 16 -5.52 0.03 4.22
C LEU A 16 -6.07 -0.72 5.44
N ALA A 17 -6.98 -0.10 6.20
CA ALA A 17 -7.61 -0.74 7.36
C ALA A 17 -8.38 -2.00 6.94
N ARG A 18 -9.09 -1.96 5.81
CA ARG A 18 -9.76 -3.12 5.25
C ARG A 18 -8.78 -4.22 4.85
N MET A 19 -7.60 -3.87 4.37
CA MET A 19 -6.55 -4.83 4.03
C MET A 19 -5.91 -5.50 5.26
N SER A 20 -5.82 -4.81 6.40
CA SER A 20 -5.32 -5.41 7.65
C SER A 20 -6.38 -6.20 8.43
N GLY A 21 -7.61 -6.31 7.90
CA GLY A 21 -8.71 -7.01 8.58
C GLY A 21 -9.55 -6.13 9.51
N GLY A 22 -9.28 -4.82 9.55
CA GLY A 22 -10.06 -3.85 10.32
C GLY A 22 -11.38 -3.52 9.62
N THR A 23 -12.50 -3.91 10.22
CA THR A 23 -13.82 -3.38 9.86
C THR A 23 -14.08 -2.09 10.62
N THR A 24 -14.68 -1.08 9.98
CA THR A 24 -15.10 0.20 10.59
C THR A 24 -16.13 0.05 11.74
N TYR A 25 -16.59 -1.17 12.03
CA TYR A 25 -17.51 -1.46 13.12
C TYR A 25 -16.76 -1.64 14.45
N ARG A 26 -16.83 -0.63 15.33
CA ARG A 26 -16.42 -0.76 16.74
C ARG A 26 -17.60 -1.28 17.57
N ALA A 27 -17.76 -2.59 17.65
CA ALA A 27 -18.36 -3.16 18.85
C ALA A 27 -17.30 -3.11 19.97
N PRO A 28 -17.66 -2.78 21.23
CA PRO A 28 -16.74 -2.97 22.34
C PRO A 28 -16.47 -4.46 22.48
N MET A 29 -15.35 -4.94 21.96
CA MET A 29 -14.91 -6.32 22.18
C MET A 29 -14.23 -6.39 23.54
N GLU A 30 -14.99 -6.86 24.52
CA GLU A 30 -14.45 -7.52 25.71
C GLU A 30 -13.46 -8.61 25.28
N GLY A 31 -12.28 -8.63 25.93
CA GLY A 31 -11.35 -9.77 25.87
C GLY A 31 -10.43 -9.80 24.64
N HIS A 32 -9.33 -9.05 24.68
CA HIS A 32 -8.15 -9.39 23.89
C HIS A 32 -7.57 -10.71 24.44
N GLY A 33 -7.90 -11.83 23.79
CA GLY A 33 -7.20 -13.09 24.02
C GLY A 33 -5.76 -12.98 23.53
N THR A 34 -4.80 -13.26 24.41
CA THR A 34 -3.36 -13.34 24.13
C THR A 34 -3.01 -14.58 23.30
N LYS A 35 -3.60 -14.74 22.12
CA LYS A 35 -3.15 -15.77 21.17
C LYS A 35 -1.81 -15.31 20.59
N SER A 36 -0.75 -16.06 20.89
CA SER A 36 0.62 -15.81 20.39
C SER A 36 0.77 -15.91 18.87
N ASP A 37 -0.29 -16.31 18.17
CA ASP A 37 -0.28 -16.66 16.74
C ASP A 37 -0.91 -15.56 15.85
N THR A 38 -1.30 -14.42 16.43
CA THR A 38 -1.89 -13.31 15.67
C THR A 38 -0.80 -12.29 15.31
N MET A 39 -0.42 -12.24 14.04
CA MET A 39 0.53 -11.26 13.52
C MET A 39 -0.10 -9.84 13.61
N PRO A 40 0.59 -8.85 14.21
CA PRO A 40 0.08 -7.48 14.27
C PRO A 40 -0.26 -6.93 12.89
N ASP A 41 -1.33 -6.15 12.81
CA ASP A 41 -1.89 -5.58 11.57
C ASP A 41 -0.85 -4.91 10.66
N VAL A 42 0.11 -4.20 11.26
CA VAL A 42 1.20 -3.52 10.56
C VAL A 42 2.13 -4.52 9.85
N HIS A 43 2.42 -5.66 10.47
CA HIS A 43 3.23 -6.72 9.84
C HIS A 43 2.46 -7.43 8.74
N THR A 44 1.16 -7.67 8.93
CA THR A 44 0.28 -8.24 7.89
C THR A 44 0.20 -7.33 6.66
N MET A 45 0.08 -6.02 6.89
CA MET A 45 0.10 -5.01 5.85
C MET A 45 1.46 -4.90 5.14
N ALA A 46 2.57 -4.87 5.90
CA ALA A 46 3.91 -4.85 5.34
C ALA A 46 4.18 -6.09 4.47
N ALA A 47 3.74 -7.27 4.91
CA ALA A 47 3.83 -8.50 4.14
C ALA A 47 2.97 -8.42 2.85
N ALA A 48 1.72 -7.94 2.95
CA ALA A 48 0.84 -7.78 1.78
C ALA A 48 1.43 -6.83 0.73
N LEU A 49 1.98 -5.69 1.17
CA LEU A 49 2.66 -4.72 0.29
C LEU A 49 3.94 -5.31 -0.31
N ALA A 50 4.72 -6.06 0.47
CA ALA A 50 5.93 -6.72 -0.03
C ALA A 50 5.61 -7.73 -1.15
N TYR A 51 4.53 -8.52 -1.03
CA TYR A 51 4.08 -9.44 -2.08
C TYR A 51 3.48 -8.73 -3.31
N ALA A 52 3.05 -7.48 -3.18
CA ALA A 52 2.46 -6.69 -4.25
C ALA A 52 3.49 -5.89 -5.07
N ARG A 53 4.77 -6.03 -4.74
CA ARG A 53 5.90 -5.39 -5.42
C ARG A 53 6.08 -5.95 -6.83
N GLU A 54 6.12 -5.08 -7.83
CA GLU A 54 6.27 -5.48 -9.25
C GLU A 54 7.73 -5.66 -9.69
N GLY A 55 8.67 -5.06 -8.96
CA GLY A 55 10.09 -5.16 -9.25
C GLY A 55 10.96 -4.57 -8.14
N GLU A 56 12.28 -4.74 -8.26
CA GLU A 56 13.23 -4.27 -7.25
C GLU A 56 13.27 -2.73 -7.16
N SER A 57 12.92 -1.99 -8.21
CA SER A 57 12.85 -0.52 -8.19
C SER A 57 11.46 0.04 -7.81
N ASP A 58 10.45 -0.81 -7.60
CA ASP A 58 9.09 -0.36 -7.26
C ASP A 58 9.07 0.30 -5.86
N ILE A 59 8.97 1.63 -5.82
CA ILE A 59 8.93 2.37 -4.54
C ILE A 59 7.56 2.33 -3.85
N GLY A 60 6.50 1.93 -4.56
CA GLY A 60 5.10 1.99 -4.12
C GLY A 60 4.84 1.32 -2.76
N PRO A 61 5.27 0.06 -2.55
CA PRO A 61 5.13 -0.63 -1.26
C PRO A 61 5.81 0.09 -0.10
N ASP A 62 7.00 0.66 -0.33
CA ASP A 62 7.79 1.30 0.72
C ASP A 62 7.18 2.66 1.11
N ILE A 63 6.76 3.47 0.13
CA ILE A 63 6.09 4.74 0.41
C ILE A 63 4.72 4.51 1.07
N ALA A 64 3.96 3.49 0.64
CA ALA A 64 2.70 3.14 1.29
C ALA A 64 2.91 2.81 2.77
N LEU A 65 3.91 1.98 3.09
CA LEU A 65 4.23 1.65 4.48
C LEU A 65 4.70 2.88 5.27
N ALA A 66 5.54 3.73 4.68
CA ALA A 66 5.99 4.97 5.30
C ALA A 66 4.82 5.89 5.67
N ILE A 67 3.84 6.07 4.76
CA ILE A 67 2.64 6.87 5.01
C ILE A 67 1.82 6.28 6.17
N VAL A 68 1.60 4.96 6.21
CA VAL A 68 0.77 4.38 7.28
C VAL A 68 1.45 4.48 8.64
N CYS A 69 2.73 4.16 8.69
CA CYS A 69 3.49 4.15 9.93
C CYS A 69 3.93 5.56 10.36
N GLN A 70 3.84 6.57 9.49
CA GLN A 70 4.37 7.91 9.72
C GLN A 70 5.86 7.85 10.07
N THR A 71 6.64 7.09 9.29
CA THR A 71 8.08 6.86 9.54
C THR A 71 8.93 7.15 8.31
N ASP A 72 10.23 7.37 8.51
CA ASP A 72 11.24 7.59 7.46
C ASP A 72 11.69 6.28 6.76
N TYR A 73 10.79 5.29 6.64
CA TYR A 73 11.10 3.98 6.11
C TYR A 73 11.66 4.05 4.68
N ARG A 74 12.91 3.60 4.50
CA ARG A 74 13.63 3.55 3.21
C ARG A 74 13.64 4.86 2.42
N ARG A 75 13.55 6.00 3.12
CA ARG A 75 13.52 7.34 2.54
C ARG A 75 14.59 7.56 1.47
N GLN A 76 15.85 7.26 1.75
CA GLN A 76 16.95 7.49 0.81
C GLN A 76 16.78 6.74 -0.51
N ARG A 77 16.33 5.48 -0.47
CA ARG A 77 16.07 4.70 -1.68
C ARG A 77 14.90 5.28 -2.47
N ILE A 78 13.79 5.59 -1.80
CA ILE A 78 12.60 6.18 -2.43
C ILE A 78 12.96 7.49 -3.14
N VAL A 79 13.70 8.36 -2.45
CA VAL A 79 14.13 9.66 -2.98
C VAL A 79 15.06 9.51 -4.19
N THR A 80 15.98 8.54 -4.15
CA THR A 80 16.94 8.31 -5.24
C THR A 80 16.24 7.79 -6.50
N GLU A 81 15.37 6.80 -6.36
CA GLU A 81 14.58 6.24 -7.47
C GLU A 81 13.62 7.30 -8.05
N LEU A 82 12.97 8.08 -7.19
CA LEU A 82 12.08 9.15 -7.63
C LEU A 82 12.85 10.24 -8.38
N ALA A 83 14.01 10.66 -7.89
CA ALA A 83 14.84 11.65 -8.57
C ALA A 83 15.29 11.16 -9.94
N ALA A 84 15.70 9.89 -10.06
CA ALA A 84 16.06 9.29 -11.35
C ALA A 84 14.86 9.27 -12.33
N ALA A 85 13.68 8.87 -11.86
CA ALA A 85 12.46 8.84 -12.67
C ALA A 85 12.04 10.25 -13.12
N LEU A 86 12.10 11.24 -12.23
CA LEU A 86 11.77 12.63 -12.55
C LEU A 86 12.77 13.24 -13.54
N LEU A 87 14.06 12.96 -13.38
CA LEU A 87 15.08 13.43 -14.32
C LEU A 87 14.81 12.90 -15.73
N ALA A 88 14.44 11.63 -15.85
CA ALA A 88 14.07 11.02 -17.13
C ALA A 88 12.77 11.59 -17.73
N ALA A 89 11.79 11.96 -16.88
CA ALA A 89 10.46 12.38 -17.32
C ALA A 89 10.34 13.89 -17.65
N THR A 90 11.15 14.74 -17.01
CA THR A 90 10.98 16.22 -17.05
C THR A 90 11.89 16.92 -18.05
N GLY A 91 12.79 16.19 -18.71
CA GLY A 91 13.68 16.70 -19.76
C GLY A 91 14.49 17.91 -19.30
N LYS A 92 14.46 19.00 -20.08
CA LYS A 92 15.27 20.21 -19.82
C LYS A 92 15.04 20.83 -18.43
N VAL A 93 13.83 20.73 -17.86
CA VAL A 93 13.57 21.27 -16.52
C VAL A 93 14.28 20.42 -15.47
N GLY A 94 14.21 19.10 -15.60
CA GLY A 94 14.94 18.17 -14.75
C GLY A 94 16.45 18.35 -14.86
N GLU A 95 16.98 18.55 -16.07
CA GLU A 95 18.41 18.79 -16.30
C GLU A 95 18.91 20.06 -15.60
N ARG A 96 18.16 21.18 -15.71
CA ARG A 96 18.52 22.44 -15.03
C ARG A 96 18.54 22.29 -13.51
N CYS A 97 17.64 21.46 -12.98
CA CYS A 97 17.48 21.24 -11.54
C CYS A 97 18.13 19.94 -11.05
N ALA A 98 18.97 19.28 -11.86
CA ALA A 98 19.42 17.91 -11.58
C ALA A 98 20.14 17.78 -10.21
N GLN A 99 20.92 18.79 -9.83
CA GLN A 99 21.66 18.80 -8.56
C GLN A 99 20.75 18.94 -7.33
N VAL A 100 19.61 19.64 -7.48
CA VAL A 100 18.66 19.91 -6.39
C VAL A 100 17.50 18.91 -6.39
N LEU A 101 17.35 18.09 -7.44
CA LEU A 101 16.24 17.17 -7.62
C LEU A 101 16.10 16.14 -6.48
N PRO A 102 17.17 15.52 -5.93
CA PRO A 102 17.05 14.65 -4.76
C PRO A 102 16.54 15.39 -3.53
N ILE A 103 16.88 16.67 -3.40
CA ILE A 103 16.44 17.51 -2.28
C ILE A 103 14.94 17.82 -2.41
N ILE A 104 14.49 18.19 -3.62
CA ILE A 104 13.07 18.39 -3.95
C ILE A 104 12.28 17.12 -3.64
N CYS A 105 12.75 15.97 -4.12
CA CYS A 105 12.15 14.65 -3.85
C CYS A 105 12.12 14.34 -2.35
N GLY A 106 13.17 14.70 -1.62
CA GLY A 106 13.23 14.55 -0.17
C GLY A 106 12.21 15.40 0.58
N ARG A 107 11.90 16.61 0.08
CA ARG A 107 10.84 17.48 0.64
C ARG A 107 9.46 16.94 0.30
N ALA A 108 9.24 16.50 -0.95
CA ALA A 108 7.99 15.86 -1.38
C ALA A 108 7.70 14.58 -0.58
N TYR A 109 8.73 13.77 -0.29
CA TYR A 109 8.59 12.60 0.57
C TYR A 109 8.03 12.96 1.96
N VAL A 110 8.63 13.95 2.62
CA VAL A 110 8.19 14.41 3.94
C VAL A 110 6.76 14.97 3.86
N ALA A 111 6.46 15.73 2.80
CA ALA A 111 5.13 16.26 2.56
C ALA A 111 4.06 15.17 2.46
N VAL A 112 4.31 14.13 1.66
CA VAL A 112 3.39 13.01 1.47
C VAL A 112 3.28 12.14 2.72
N VAL A 113 4.40 11.85 3.40
CA VAL A 113 4.39 10.97 4.57
C VAL A 113 3.76 11.66 5.77
N LEU A 114 4.15 12.90 6.08
CA LEU A 114 3.69 13.61 7.29
C LEU A 114 2.47 14.52 7.06
N GLY A 115 2.03 14.67 5.81
CA GLY A 115 0.91 15.57 5.47
C GLY A 115 1.25 17.05 5.64
N VAL A 116 2.51 17.43 5.46
CA VAL A 116 2.98 18.82 5.55
C VAL A 116 3.16 19.42 4.15
N GLN A 117 3.16 20.74 4.04
CA GLN A 117 3.44 21.39 2.76
C GLN A 117 4.95 21.39 2.48
N ALA A 118 5.36 20.93 1.29
CA ALA A 118 6.74 21.11 0.84
C ALA A 118 7.00 22.60 0.56
N THR A 119 7.96 23.18 1.27
CA THR A 119 8.41 24.56 1.05
C THR A 119 9.82 24.58 0.46
N PRO A 120 10.09 25.50 -0.48
CA PRO A 120 11.44 25.71 -0.97
C PRO A 120 12.28 26.35 0.15
N ASP A 121 13.56 26.00 0.22
CA ASP A 121 14.48 26.72 1.09
C ASP A 121 14.75 28.11 0.47
N PRO A 122 14.65 29.20 1.24
CA PRO A 122 14.96 30.55 0.76
C PRO A 122 16.38 30.69 0.20
N ALA A 123 17.32 29.82 0.59
CA ALA A 123 18.68 29.83 0.09
C ALA A 123 18.84 29.22 -1.32
N TRP A 124 17.80 28.59 -1.88
CA TRP A 124 17.89 27.92 -3.17
C TRP A 124 17.61 28.89 -4.33
N THR A 125 18.43 28.80 -5.37
CA THR A 125 18.31 29.59 -6.61
C THR A 125 17.32 28.97 -7.61
N ILE A 126 16.33 28.24 -7.12
CA ILE A 126 15.34 27.56 -7.97
C ILE A 126 14.23 28.55 -8.32
N ALA A 127 13.88 28.65 -9.61
CA ALA A 127 12.73 29.42 -10.02
C ALA A 127 11.46 28.84 -9.40
N GLU A 128 10.59 29.69 -8.84
CA GLU A 128 9.35 29.27 -8.18
C GLU A 128 8.50 28.33 -9.05
N ARG A 129 8.42 28.62 -10.35
CA ARG A 129 7.71 27.77 -11.32
C ARG A 129 8.30 26.37 -11.44
N ASP A 130 9.63 26.25 -11.47
CA ASP A 130 10.31 24.96 -11.58
C ASP A 130 10.17 24.17 -10.28
N TRP A 131 10.21 24.86 -9.13
CA TRP A 131 9.91 24.27 -7.82
C TRP A 131 8.50 23.69 -7.79
N GLN A 132 7.47 24.49 -8.10
CA GLN A 132 6.07 24.06 -8.06
C GLN A 132 5.82 22.86 -8.99
N LEU A 133 6.40 22.89 -10.18
CA LEU A 133 6.30 21.78 -11.14
C LEU A 133 6.92 20.50 -10.57
N LEU A 134 8.18 20.56 -10.14
CA LEU A 134 8.94 19.38 -9.72
C LEU A 134 8.45 18.82 -8.39
N ALA A 135 8.16 19.68 -7.40
CA ALA A 135 7.62 19.27 -6.11
C ALA A 135 6.21 18.68 -6.27
N GLY A 136 5.32 19.35 -7.03
CA GLY A 136 3.98 18.84 -7.28
C GLY A 136 3.97 17.50 -8.03
N LEU A 137 4.84 17.35 -9.03
CA LEU A 137 4.99 16.10 -9.76
C LEU A 137 5.56 14.99 -8.87
N ALA A 138 6.54 15.30 -8.02
CA ALA A 138 7.12 14.35 -7.07
C ALA A 138 6.06 13.84 -6.07
N GLU A 139 5.29 14.75 -5.46
CA GLU A 139 4.21 14.41 -4.53
C GLU A 139 3.12 13.55 -5.20
N ALA A 140 2.67 13.96 -6.38
CA ALA A 140 1.69 13.21 -7.16
C ALA A 140 2.20 11.80 -7.50
N THR A 141 3.45 11.68 -7.93
CA THR A 141 4.07 10.38 -8.29
C THR A 141 4.15 9.46 -7.07
N LEU A 142 4.58 9.98 -5.91
CA LEU A 142 4.64 9.22 -4.66
C LEU A 142 3.26 8.71 -4.23
N MET A 143 2.25 9.58 -4.27
CA MET A 143 0.90 9.20 -3.89
C MET A 143 0.29 8.17 -4.86
N GLN A 144 0.47 8.37 -6.17
CA GLN A 144 0.03 7.41 -7.18
C GLN A 144 0.71 6.04 -7.02
N ALA A 145 2.01 6.02 -6.74
CA ALA A 145 2.76 4.78 -6.48
C ALA A 145 2.25 4.05 -5.23
N ALA A 146 1.98 4.80 -4.14
CA ALA A 146 1.41 4.26 -2.91
C ALA A 146 0.01 3.64 -3.16
N GLU A 147 -0.86 4.37 -3.87
CA GLU A 147 -2.21 3.90 -4.20
C GLU A 147 -2.22 2.70 -5.14
N ALA A 148 -1.32 2.67 -6.13
CA ALA A 148 -1.15 1.53 -7.01
C ALA A 148 -0.72 0.28 -6.22
N ALA A 149 0.27 0.40 -5.34
CA ALA A 149 0.73 -0.69 -4.50
C ALA A 149 -0.40 -1.25 -3.59
N ILE A 150 -1.21 -0.37 -2.99
CA ILE A 150 -2.36 -0.79 -2.18
C ILE A 150 -3.42 -1.51 -3.02
N ARG A 151 -3.74 -1.01 -4.21
CA ARG A 151 -4.69 -1.68 -5.11
C ARG A 151 -4.22 -3.07 -5.50
N ARG A 152 -2.93 -3.23 -5.81
CA ARG A 152 -2.32 -4.55 -6.08
C ARG A 152 -2.36 -5.46 -4.86
N ALA A 153 -1.98 -4.93 -3.69
CA ALA A 153 -2.01 -5.69 -2.45
C ALA A 153 -3.42 -6.15 -2.10
N ALA A 154 -4.42 -5.28 -2.23
CA ALA A 154 -5.83 -5.61 -2.05
C ALA A 154 -6.28 -6.73 -3.01
N GLY A 155 -5.92 -6.67 -4.30
CA GLY A 155 -6.21 -7.74 -5.26
C GLY A 155 -5.58 -9.08 -4.87
N SER A 156 -4.33 -9.07 -4.40
CA SER A 156 -3.62 -10.28 -3.95
C SER A 156 -4.20 -10.91 -2.68
N TYR A 157 -4.77 -10.08 -1.79
CA TYR A 157 -5.35 -10.52 -0.52
C TYR A 157 -6.73 -11.16 -0.73
N HIS A 158 -7.61 -10.50 -1.50
CA HIS A 158 -8.92 -11.05 -1.86
C HIS A 158 -8.80 -12.35 -2.67
N GLY A 159 -7.79 -12.46 -3.54
CA GLY A 159 -7.50 -13.71 -4.26
C GLY A 159 -7.07 -14.87 -3.35
N ARG A 160 -6.37 -14.60 -2.25
CA ARG A 160 -6.00 -15.60 -1.24
C ARG A 160 -7.19 -16.06 -0.40
N ASP A 161 -8.05 -15.15 0.03
CA ASP A 161 -9.27 -15.50 0.75
C ASP A 161 -10.24 -16.31 -0.11
N LEU A 162 -10.37 -15.96 -1.40
CA LEU A 162 -11.17 -16.75 -2.34
C LEU A 162 -10.60 -18.17 -2.50
N ARG A 163 -9.28 -18.32 -2.71
CA ARG A 163 -8.62 -19.64 -2.82
C ARG A 163 -8.76 -20.46 -1.53
N ARG A 164 -8.65 -19.82 -0.36
CA ARG A 164 -8.81 -20.48 0.95
C ARG A 164 -10.25 -20.92 1.18
N THR A 165 -11.22 -20.12 0.75
CA THR A 165 -12.65 -20.42 0.83
C THR A 165 -13.03 -21.55 -0.13
N VAL A 166 -12.54 -21.50 -1.37
CA VAL A 166 -12.72 -22.56 -2.37
C VAL A 166 -12.10 -23.86 -1.87
N ARG A 167 -10.86 -23.83 -1.35
CA ARG A 167 -10.20 -25.01 -0.78
C ARG A 167 -10.98 -25.61 0.39
N LYS A 168 -11.41 -24.80 1.37
CA LYS A 168 -12.27 -25.25 2.47
C LYS A 168 -13.59 -25.87 1.98
N ARG A 169 -14.16 -25.36 0.89
CA ARG A 169 -15.40 -25.87 0.31
C ARG A 169 -15.17 -27.19 -0.41
N VAL A 170 -14.06 -27.32 -1.15
CA VAL A 170 -13.61 -28.57 -1.79
C VAL A 170 -13.32 -29.64 -0.74
N ASP A 171 -12.59 -29.30 0.32
CA ASP A 171 -12.28 -30.22 1.43
C ASP A 171 -13.57 -30.68 2.13
N ARG A 172 -14.52 -29.77 2.36
CA ARG A 172 -15.83 -30.10 2.96
C ARG A 172 -16.66 -31.02 2.05
N LEU A 173 -16.64 -30.80 0.73
CA LEU A 173 -17.32 -31.66 -0.23
C LEU A 173 -16.66 -33.04 -0.33
N ALA A 174 -15.34 -33.11 -0.24
CA ALA A 174 -14.58 -34.37 -0.18
C ALA A 174 -14.86 -35.16 1.11
N SER A 175 -14.98 -34.49 2.26
CA SER A 175 -15.41 -35.13 3.51
C SER A 175 -16.87 -35.64 3.45
N GLN A 176 -17.76 -34.94 2.74
CA GLN A 176 -19.15 -35.35 2.56
C GLN A 176 -19.32 -36.53 1.59
N SER A 177 -18.47 -36.64 0.56
CA SER A 177 -18.47 -37.81 -0.33
C SER A 177 -17.86 -39.05 0.33
N ALA A 178 -16.83 -38.88 1.17
CA ALA A 178 -16.25 -39.97 1.95
C ALA A 178 -17.26 -40.60 2.94
N ASN A 179 -18.15 -39.79 3.55
CA ASN A 179 -19.20 -40.27 4.46
C ASN A 179 -20.39 -40.95 3.77
N ARG A 180 -20.50 -40.91 2.43
CA ARG A 180 -21.59 -41.59 1.69
C ARG A 180 -21.26 -43.04 1.31
N HIS A 181 -20.04 -43.51 1.56
CA HIS A 181 -19.60 -44.88 1.25
C HIS A 181 -19.40 -45.76 2.50
N ILE A 182 -20.38 -45.76 3.42
CA ILE A 182 -20.51 -46.86 4.38
C ILE A 182 -21.54 -47.83 3.78
N PRO A 183 -21.13 -48.97 3.19
CA PRO A 183 -22.09 -49.98 2.76
C PRO A 183 -22.80 -50.55 3.98
N TYR A 184 -24.12 -50.47 3.96
CA TYR A 184 -25.03 -51.10 4.91
C TYR A 184 -24.92 -52.62 4.74
N ASN A 185 -24.00 -53.27 5.45
CA ASN A 185 -23.97 -54.73 5.54
C ASN A 185 -25.06 -55.17 6.50
N ALA A 186 -26.23 -55.47 5.94
CA ALA A 186 -27.28 -56.23 6.60
C ALA A 186 -26.89 -57.72 6.56
N LYS A 187 -26.63 -58.30 7.74
CA LYS A 187 -26.88 -59.69 8.06
C LYS A 187 -27.30 -59.79 9.52
#